data_AF-A0A3D5X7K2-F1
#
_entry.id   AF-A0A3D5X7K2-F1
#
_cell.length_a   1.000
_cell.length_b   1.000
_cell.length_c   1.000
_cell.angle_alpha   90.00
_cell.angle_beta   90.00
_cell.angle_gamma   90.00
#
_symmetry.space_group_name_H-M   'P 1'
#
loop_
_entity.id
_entity.type
_entity.pdbx_description
1 polymer ?
#
loop_
_entity_poly.entity_id
_entity_poly.type
_entity_poly.pdbx_seq_one_letter_code
_entity_poly.pdbx_strand_id
1 'polypeptide(L)'
;MKRVDVVVCPTTKSLTHTDARRNAVKEGVRVGTMPGITVDAMARCLSADYDRIISLTDFIADKMEGISTIRVVTEKGTDVTMPVKDRMI
;
A
#
# COMPACT_ATOMS: atom_id res chain seq x y z
N MET A 1 5.24 -12.62 14.77
CA MET A 1 5.68 -12.03 13.49
C MET A 1 7.12 -11.48 13.52
N LYS A 2 7.76 -11.23 14.67
CA LYS A 2 9.07 -10.56 14.76
C LYS A 2 10.32 -11.45 14.54
N ARG A 3 10.21 -12.76 14.71
CA ARG A 3 11.35 -13.69 14.78
C ARG A 3 11.74 -14.31 13.43
N VAL A 4 11.36 -13.67 12.33
CA VAL A 4 11.55 -14.18 10.97
C VAL A 4 11.83 -13.01 10.04
N ASP A 5 12.51 -13.24 8.92
CA ASP A 5 12.81 -12.18 7.94
C ASP A 5 11.58 -11.76 7.12
N VAL A 6 10.66 -12.71 6.89
CA VAL A 6 9.47 -12.52 6.06
C VAL A 6 8.25 -13.20 6.69
N VAL A 7 7.10 -12.54 6.63
CA VAL A 7 5.80 -13.14 6.94
C VAL A 7 4.87 -13.05 5.73
N VAL A 8 4.32 -14.19 5.33
CA VAL A 8 3.36 -14.32 4.23
C VAL A 8 1.99 -14.64 4.86
N CYS A 9 1.00 -13.78 4.66
CA CYS A 9 -0.31 -13.87 5.31
C CYS A 9 -1.46 -14.02 4.28
N PRO A 10 -1.66 -15.20 3.67
CA PRO A 10 -2.84 -15.51 2.87
C PRO A 10 -4.02 -15.82 3.80
N THR A 11 -4.62 -14.78 4.37
CA THR A 11 -5.62 -14.91 5.43
C THR A 11 -7.04 -14.67 4.91
N THR A 12 -8.07 -14.97 5.71
CA THR A 12 -9.46 -14.57 5.37
C THR A 12 -9.77 -13.13 5.79
N LYS A 13 -9.04 -12.60 6.79
CA LYS A 13 -9.18 -11.24 7.32
C LYS A 13 -7.87 -10.49 7.22
N SER A 14 -7.95 -9.17 7.03
CA SER A 14 -6.77 -8.32 6.89
C SER A 14 -6.00 -8.18 8.21
N LEU A 15 -4.66 -8.22 8.11
CA LEU A 15 -3.75 -7.94 9.23
C LEU A 15 -3.03 -6.59 9.09
N THR A 16 -3.33 -5.81 8.04
CA THR A 16 -2.60 -4.57 7.66
C THR A 16 -2.47 -3.58 8.81
N HIS A 17 -3.53 -3.40 9.60
CA HIS A 17 -3.59 -2.37 10.64
C HIS A 17 -3.40 -2.91 12.06
N THR A 18 -2.97 -4.16 12.21
CA THR A 18 -2.73 -4.77 13.54
C THR A 18 -1.38 -4.35 14.13
N ASP A 19 -1.31 -4.32 15.47
CA ASP A 19 -0.04 -4.06 16.18
C ASP A 19 0.99 -5.15 15.94
N ALA A 20 0.56 -6.40 15.75
CA ALA A 20 1.46 -7.50 15.41
C ALA A 20 2.24 -7.23 14.12
N ARG A 21 1.57 -6.74 13.05
CA ARG A 21 2.22 -6.36 11.79
C ARG A 21 3.07 -5.11 11.95
N ARG A 22 2.55 -4.05 12.58
CA ARG A 22 3.28 -2.78 12.77
C ARG A 22 4.58 -3.00 13.56
N ASN A 23 4.51 -3.76 14.64
CA ASN A 23 5.65 -4.04 15.50
C ASN A 23 6.67 -4.98 14.83
N ALA A 24 6.26 -5.84 13.90
CA ALA A 24 7.20 -6.64 13.11
C ALA A 24 7.95 -5.79 12.07
N VAL A 25 7.24 -4.93 11.34
CA VAL A 25 7.86 -4.03 10.35
C VAL A 25 8.84 -3.06 11.00
N LYS A 26 8.55 -2.57 12.21
CA LYS A 26 9.49 -1.75 13.00
C LYS A 26 10.82 -2.44 13.30
N GLU A 27 10.85 -3.77 13.33
CA GLU A 27 12.06 -4.57 13.54
C GLU A 27 12.65 -5.10 12.23
N GLY A 28 12.24 -4.54 11.08
CA GLY A 28 12.79 -4.87 9.77
C GLY A 28 12.14 -6.09 9.09
N VAL A 29 11.14 -6.71 9.72
CA VAL A 29 10.45 -7.86 9.11
C VAL A 29 9.59 -7.41 7.92
N ARG A 30 9.73 -8.08 6.79
CA ARG A 30 8.91 -7.83 5.59
C ARG A 30 7.60 -8.62 5.69
N VAL A 31 6.46 -7.94 5.54
CA VAL A 31 5.13 -8.57 5.74
C VAL A 31 4.23 -8.37 4.53
N GLY A 32 3.84 -9.47 3.89
CA GLY A 32 2.85 -9.49 2.80
C GLY A 32 1.49 -9.96 3.31
N THR A 33 0.54 -9.04 3.48
CA THR A 33 -0.85 -9.36 3.84
C THR A 33 -1.71 -9.50 2.60
N MET A 34 -2.36 -10.64 2.45
CA MET A 34 -3.09 -11.02 1.24
C MET A 34 -4.46 -11.62 1.59
N PRO A 35 -5.37 -10.81 2.18
CA PRO A 35 -6.68 -11.30 2.58
C PRO A 35 -7.51 -11.72 1.37
N GLY A 36 -8.06 -12.94 1.40
CA GLY A 36 -8.89 -13.48 0.31
C GLY A 36 -8.12 -13.79 -0.98
N ILE A 37 -6.79 -13.94 -0.90
CA ILE A 37 -5.96 -14.26 -2.07
C ILE A 37 -6.34 -15.61 -2.69
N THR A 38 -6.38 -15.64 -4.02
CA THR A 38 -6.64 -16.85 -4.81
C THR A 38 -5.40 -17.24 -5.61
N VAL A 39 -5.33 -18.51 -6.04
CA VAL A 39 -4.23 -19.00 -6.88
C VAL A 39 -4.15 -18.23 -8.20
N ASP A 40 -5.30 -17.91 -8.81
CA ASP A 40 -5.35 -17.09 -10.03
C ASP A 40 -4.76 -15.69 -9.80
N ALA A 41 -5.13 -15.03 -8.70
CA ALA A 41 -4.58 -13.74 -8.35
C ALA A 41 -3.06 -13.82 -8.08
N MET A 42 -2.58 -14.88 -7.45
CA MET A 42 -1.14 -15.10 -7.26
C MET A 42 -0.42 -15.25 -8.61
N ALA A 43 -0.92 -16.09 -9.50
CA ALA A 43 -0.31 -16.32 -10.81
C ALA A 43 -0.23 -15.05 -11.66
N ARG A 44 -1.30 -14.23 -11.66
CA ARG A 44 -1.36 -12.98 -12.42
C ARG A 44 -0.57 -11.84 -11.80
N CYS A 45 -0.60 -11.69 -10.48
CA CYS A 45 -0.03 -10.50 -9.82
C CYS A 45 1.43 -10.68 -9.40
N LEU A 46 1.88 -11.90 -9.07
CA LEU A 46 3.28 -12.14 -8.69
C LEU A 46 4.24 -12.19 -9.89
N SER A 47 3.71 -12.23 -11.11
CA SER A 47 4.47 -12.16 -12.37
C SER A 47 4.62 -10.72 -12.90
N ALA A 48 4.15 -9.73 -12.16
CA ALA A 48 4.23 -8.32 -12.57
C ALA A 48 5.68 -7.80 -12.59
N ASP A 49 5.94 -6.88 -13.52
CA ASP A 49 7.21 -6.16 -13.62
C ASP A 49 7.36 -5.19 -12.43
N TYR A 50 8.18 -5.59 -11.45
CA TYR A 50 8.34 -4.86 -10.20
C TYR A 50 9.10 -3.54 -10.39
N ASP A 51 10.06 -3.47 -11.31
CA ASP A 51 10.84 -2.26 -11.58
C ASP A 51 9.95 -1.19 -12.22
N ARG A 52 9.05 -1.60 -13.12
CA ARG A 52 8.02 -0.71 -13.66
C ARG A 52 7.04 -0.21 -12.59
N ILE A 53 6.65 -1.08 -11.66
CA ILE A 53 5.76 -0.69 -10.55
C ILE A 53 6.44 0.33 -9.64
N ILE A 54 7.70 0.10 -9.26
CA ILE A 54 8.47 1.05 -8.43
C ILE A 54 8.58 2.39 -9.14
N SER A 55 9.08 2.41 -10.38
CA SER A 55 9.28 3.66 -11.13
C SER A 55 8.00 4.48 -11.29
N LEU A 56 6.85 3.83 -11.53
CA LEU A 56 5.56 4.51 -11.60
C LEU A 56 5.11 5.02 -10.22
N THR A 57 5.35 4.23 -9.16
CA THR A 57 5.01 4.62 -7.78
C THR A 57 5.81 5.85 -7.36
N ASP A 58 7.11 5.84 -7.59
CA ASP A 58 8.01 6.95 -7.26
C ASP A 58 7.64 8.21 -8.06
N PHE A 59 7.36 8.07 -9.37
CA PHE A 59 6.90 9.19 -10.20
C PHE A 59 5.65 9.87 -9.63
N ILE A 60 4.68 9.10 -9.11
CA ILE A 60 3.47 9.66 -8.52
C ILE A 60 3.76 10.24 -7.13
N ALA A 61 4.56 9.57 -6.31
CA ALA A 61 4.95 10.03 -4.98
C ALA A 61 5.65 11.39 -5.06
N ASP A 62 6.60 11.57 -5.98
CA ASP A 62 7.31 12.83 -6.21
C ASP A 62 6.35 13.98 -6.57
N LYS A 63 5.24 13.69 -7.26
CA LYS A 63 4.21 14.68 -7.60
C LYS A 63 3.32 15.04 -6.43
N MET A 64 3.22 14.16 -5.44
CA MET A 64 2.41 14.35 -4.25
C MET A 64 3.21 14.88 -3.06
N GLU A 65 4.54 14.82 -3.11
CA GLU A 65 5.40 15.33 -2.05
C GLU A 65 5.19 16.85 -1.85
N GLY A 66 4.99 17.26 -0.59
CA GLY A 66 4.85 18.66 -0.22
C GLY A 66 3.52 19.34 -0.61
N ILE A 67 2.57 18.62 -1.23
CA ILE A 67 1.26 19.20 -1.56
C ILE A 67 0.47 19.52 -0.29
N SER A 68 -0.26 20.64 -0.30
CA SER A 68 -1.09 21.04 0.85
C SER A 68 -2.55 20.62 0.71
N THR A 69 -3.00 20.37 -0.52
CA THR A 69 -4.41 20.17 -0.86
C THR A 69 -4.57 19.22 -2.04
N ILE A 70 -5.51 18.29 -1.97
CA ILE A 70 -5.94 17.43 -3.07
C ILE A 70 -7.39 17.78 -3.41
N ARG A 71 -7.69 18.00 -4.69
CA ARG A 71 -9.07 18.19 -5.18
C ARG A 71 -9.41 17.11 -6.19
N VAL A 72 -10.54 16.44 -5.99
CA VAL A 72 -11.07 15.39 -6.87
C VAL A 72 -12.33 15.92 -7.53
N VAL A 73 -12.30 16.05 -8.87
CA VAL A 73 -13.44 16.52 -9.67
C VAL A 73 -13.82 15.45 -10.69
N THR A 74 -15.12 15.20 -10.88
CA THR A 74 -15.64 14.28 -11.90
C THR A 74 -16.87 14.87 -12.58
N GLU A 75 -17.11 14.48 -13.83
CA GLU A 75 -18.32 14.87 -14.58
C GLU A 75 -19.62 14.40 -13.92
N LYS A 76 -19.56 13.33 -13.12
CA LYS A 76 -20.70 12.81 -12.33
C LYS A 76 -21.05 13.69 -11.13
N GLY A 77 -20.37 14.82 -10.95
CA GLY A 77 -20.66 15.82 -9.92
C GLY A 77 -19.85 15.70 -8.64
N THR A 78 -18.90 14.76 -8.54
CA THR A 78 -17.95 14.77 -7.42
C THR A 78 -17.06 16.00 -7.54
N ASP A 79 -17.01 16.82 -6.49
CA ASP A 79 -16.05 17.91 -6.31
C ASP A 79 -15.68 17.99 -4.82
N VAL A 80 -14.57 17.34 -4.45
CA VAL A 80 -14.15 17.21 -3.05
C VAL A 80 -12.73 17.73 -2.90
N THR A 81 -12.53 18.61 -1.92
CA THR A 81 -11.22 19.17 -1.57
C THR A 81 -10.77 18.67 -0.20
N MET A 82 -9.55 18.16 -0.11
CA MET A 82 -8.96 17.56 1.09
C MET A 82 -7.65 18.28 1.43
N PRO A 83 -7.51 18.93 2.60
CA PRO A 83 -6.24 19.45 3.07
C PRO A 83 -5.34 18.29 3.53
N VAL A 84 -4.07 18.30 3.10
CA VAL A 84 -3.10 17.23 3.35
C VAL A 84 -1.71 17.72 3.79
N LYS A 85 -1.54 19.03 4.01
CA LYS A 85 -0.25 19.68 4.35
C LYS A 85 0.57 18.97 5.45
N ASP A 86 -0.09 18.42 6.47
CA ASP A 86 0.57 17.80 7.63
C ASP A 86 0.55 16.27 7.58
N ARG A 87 0.17 15.67 6.44
CA ARG A 87 0.20 14.22 6.24
C ARG A 87 1.54 13.82 5.68
N MET A 88 2.16 12.80 6.27
CA MET A 88 3.24 12.08 5.59
C MET A 88 2.60 11.30 4.44
N ILE A 89 2.88 11.75 3.22
CA ILE A 89 2.56 11.05 1.98
C ILE A 89 3.84 10.36 1.53
#